data_AF-A0A831SGD1-F1
#
_entry.id   AF-A0A831SGD1-F1
#
_cell.length_a   1.000
_cell.length_b   1.000
_cell.length_c   1.000
_cell.angle_alpha   90.00
_cell.angle_beta   90.00
_cell.angle_gamma   90.00
#
_symmetry.space_group_name_H-M   'P 1'
#
loop_
_entity.id
_entity.type
_entity.pdbx_description
1 polymer ?
#
loop_
_entity_poly.entity_id
_entity_poly.type
_entity_poly.pdbx_seq_one_letter_code
_entity_poly.pdbx_strand_id
1 'polypeptide(L)'
;MRLIVEIATTKSTAVEEQVEEKEEKEVAEEEEPWTKAELLPYLKDATPYQRILLAALVQVDKEPATSKQVTFLMNEIAKRRPSEGIDKKITGRDIAGARAGLKMRRKPLKKEDIIESSWNHAERDYIYKIKDDYKEIVIDWVKGEKLWIKEVG
;
A
#
# COMPACT_ATOMS: atom_id res chain seq x y z
N MET A 1 -7.48 33.15 -63.26
CA MET A 1 -8.43 32.42 -62.40
C MET A 1 -7.66 31.86 -61.21
N ARG A 2 -8.09 32.18 -59.99
CA ARG A 2 -7.41 31.83 -58.73
C ARG A 2 -8.09 30.61 -58.12
N LEU A 3 -7.34 29.56 -57.82
CA LEU A 3 -7.80 28.42 -57.04
C LEU A 3 -7.87 28.84 -55.57
N ILE A 4 -9.08 28.81 -54.99
CA ILE A 4 -9.31 29.01 -53.56
C ILE A 4 -9.15 27.64 -52.91
N VAL A 5 -8.17 27.52 -52.01
CA VAL A 5 -7.98 26.36 -51.14
C VAL A 5 -8.91 26.55 -49.94
N GLU A 6 -9.92 25.70 -49.81
CA GLU A 6 -10.76 25.64 -48.61
C GLU A 6 -10.00 24.93 -47.50
N ILE A 7 -9.74 25.66 -46.41
CA ILE A 7 -9.13 25.13 -45.19
C ILE A 7 -10.27 24.89 -44.20
N ALA A 8 -10.67 23.63 -44.02
CA ALA A 8 -11.65 23.25 -43.01
C ALA A 8 -10.96 23.11 -41.65
N THR A 9 -11.20 24.06 -40.75
CA THR A 9 -10.74 24.03 -39.36
C THR A 9 -11.80 23.41 -38.46
N THR A 10 -11.32 22.62 -37.49
CA THR A 10 -11.97 22.15 -36.24
C THR A 10 -12.66 20.78 -36.24
N LYS A 11 -12.00 19.80 -35.64
CA LYS A 11 -12.25 19.37 -34.24
C LYS A 11 -11.03 18.57 -33.75
N SER A 12 -10.20 19.24 -32.95
CA SER A 12 -9.18 18.56 -32.13
C SER A 12 -9.92 17.95 -30.95
N THR A 13 -10.12 16.64 -30.98
CA THR A 13 -10.67 15.89 -29.87
C THR A 13 -9.54 15.78 -28.84
N ALA A 14 -9.69 16.51 -27.73
CA ALA A 14 -8.84 16.37 -26.56
C ALA A 14 -8.90 14.93 -26.07
N VAL A 15 -7.82 14.20 -26.30
CA VAL A 15 -7.52 12.94 -25.63
C VAL A 15 -7.00 13.33 -24.25
N GLU A 16 -7.91 13.49 -23.28
CA GLU A 16 -7.55 13.47 -21.87
C GLU A 16 -7.88 12.07 -21.33
N GLU A 17 -6.85 11.23 -21.42
CA GLU A 17 -6.39 10.36 -20.35
C GLU A 17 -7.50 9.76 -19.46
N GLN A 18 -8.22 8.80 -20.02
CA GLN A 18 -8.72 7.70 -19.21
C GLN A 18 -7.50 6.99 -18.65
N VAL A 19 -7.14 7.30 -17.40
CA VAL A 19 -6.30 6.43 -16.60
C VAL A 19 -7.09 5.14 -16.43
N GLU A 20 -6.86 4.23 -17.37
CA GLU A 20 -7.19 2.82 -17.27
C GLU A 20 -6.51 2.33 -15.98
N GLU A 21 -7.24 2.30 -14.87
CA GLU A 21 -7.02 1.30 -13.83
C GLU A 21 -7.28 -0.05 -14.50
N LYS A 22 -6.28 -0.52 -15.26
CA LYS A 22 -6.09 -1.94 -15.49
C LYS A 22 -5.80 -2.52 -14.13
N GLU A 23 -6.87 -2.88 -13.41
CA GLU A 23 -6.84 -4.10 -12.61
C GLU A 23 -6.38 -5.19 -13.58
N GLU A 24 -5.06 -5.43 -13.64
CA GLU A 24 -4.53 -6.65 -14.20
C GLU A 24 -5.31 -7.77 -13.54
N LYS A 25 -6.13 -8.46 -14.34
CA LYS A 25 -6.70 -9.75 -13.95
C LYS A 25 -5.52 -10.65 -13.67
N GLU A 26 -5.12 -10.69 -12.41
CA GLU A 26 -4.17 -11.68 -11.92
C GLU A 26 -4.81 -13.02 -12.25
N VAL A 27 -4.18 -13.73 -13.17
CA VAL A 27 -4.39 -15.17 -13.29
C VAL A 27 -4.18 -15.69 -11.88
N ALA A 28 -5.19 -16.32 -11.30
CA ALA A 28 -5.11 -16.89 -9.97
C ALA A 28 -4.06 -18.00 -9.99
N GLU A 29 -2.80 -17.62 -9.83
CA GLU A 29 -1.75 -18.53 -9.42
C GLU A 29 -2.15 -19.05 -8.04
N GLU A 30 -2.04 -20.36 -7.82
CA GLU A 30 -2.25 -20.93 -6.49
C GLU A 30 -1.18 -20.37 -5.55
N GLU A 31 -1.52 -19.30 -4.84
CA GLU A 31 -0.66 -18.67 -3.83
C GLU A 31 -0.74 -19.48 -2.53
N GLU A 32 0.41 -19.82 -1.97
CA GLU A 32 0.50 -20.54 -0.70
C GLU A 32 0.43 -19.58 0.50
N PRO A 33 -0.18 -20.01 1.63
CA PRO A 33 -0.10 -19.27 2.87
C PRO A 33 1.34 -19.22 3.41
N TRP A 34 1.62 -18.21 4.21
CA TRP A 34 2.90 -18.07 4.89
C TRP A 34 2.94 -18.91 6.16
N THR A 35 4.03 -19.65 6.37
CA THR A 35 4.38 -20.09 7.71
C THR A 35 5.07 -18.95 8.49
N LYS A 36 5.02 -18.99 9.83
CA LYS A 36 5.74 -18.02 10.67
C LYS A 36 7.25 -17.99 10.37
N ALA A 37 7.84 -19.15 10.07
CA ALA A 37 9.26 -19.28 9.75
C ALA A 37 9.66 -18.60 8.42
N GLU A 38 8.75 -18.55 7.45
CA GLU A 38 8.96 -17.87 6.16
C GLU A 38 8.62 -16.37 6.24
N LEU A 39 7.55 -16.02 6.97
CA LEU A 39 7.06 -14.65 7.05
C LEU A 39 8.06 -13.73 7.76
N LEU A 40 8.65 -14.17 8.87
CA LEU A 40 9.58 -13.33 9.65
C LEU A 40 10.80 -12.86 8.84
N PRO A 41 11.53 -13.72 8.10
CA PRO A 41 12.58 -13.27 7.17
C PRO A 41 12.06 -12.29 6.12
N TYR A 42 10.89 -12.56 5.52
CA TYR A 42 10.31 -11.68 4.51
C TYR A 42 10.01 -10.26 5.06
N LEU A 43 9.48 -10.17 6.28
CA LEU A 43 9.23 -8.89 6.97
C LEU A 43 10.53 -8.16 7.31
N LYS A 44 11.59 -8.88 7.69
CA LYS A 44 12.90 -8.29 8.03
C LYS A 44 13.52 -7.54 6.84
N ASP A 45 13.31 -8.04 5.64
CA ASP A 45 13.82 -7.44 4.40
C ASP A 45 12.93 -6.30 3.86
N ALA A 46 11.90 -5.87 4.62
CA ALA A 46 11.04 -4.76 4.27
C ALA A 46 11.79 -3.42 4.20
N THR A 47 11.48 -2.62 3.18
CA THR A 47 11.99 -1.24 3.06
C THR A 47 11.38 -0.34 4.14
N PRO A 48 11.96 0.83 4.46
CA PRO A 48 11.42 1.72 5.49
C PRO A 48 9.93 2.04 5.32
N TYR A 49 9.48 2.34 4.10
CA TYR A 49 8.06 2.62 3.84
C TYR A 49 7.17 1.39 4.07
N GLN A 50 7.66 0.19 3.74
CA GLN A 50 6.95 -1.07 3.99
C GLN A 50 6.87 -1.37 5.49
N ARG A 51 7.98 -1.19 6.21
CA ARG A 51 8.06 -1.36 7.67
C ARG A 51 7.08 -0.44 8.39
N ILE A 52 7.08 0.85 8.04
CA ILE A 52 6.16 1.83 8.63
C ILE A 52 4.70 1.55 8.25
N LEU A 53 4.42 1.09 7.02
CA LEU A 53 3.06 0.68 6.62
C LEU A 53 2.56 -0.47 7.49
N LEU A 54 3.34 -1.54 7.62
CA LEU A 54 3.00 -2.71 8.44
C LEU A 54 2.81 -2.31 9.90
N ALA A 55 3.69 -1.47 10.43
CA ALA A 55 3.60 -0.93 11.77
C ALA A 55 2.35 -0.08 11.99
N ALA A 56 1.95 0.73 11.00
CA ALA A 56 0.73 1.50 11.07
C ALA A 56 -0.49 0.58 11.08
N LEU A 57 -0.58 -0.38 10.16
CA LEU A 57 -1.76 -1.24 10.01
C LEU A 57 -2.08 -2.06 11.26
N VAL A 58 -1.08 -2.51 12.04
CA VAL A 58 -1.32 -3.24 13.29
C VAL A 58 -1.58 -2.33 14.51
N GLN A 59 -1.39 -1.02 14.34
CA GLN A 59 -1.55 -0.03 15.39
C GLN A 59 -2.74 0.90 15.15
N VAL A 60 -3.60 0.66 14.16
CA VAL A 60 -4.84 1.43 14.01
C VAL A 60 -5.83 1.12 15.13
N ASP A 61 -6.71 2.06 15.48
CA ASP A 61 -7.73 1.85 16.54
C ASP A 61 -8.93 1.04 16.05
N LYS A 62 -9.20 1.10 14.74
CA LYS A 62 -10.32 0.43 14.09
C LYS A 62 -9.83 -0.23 12.82
N GLU A 63 -10.21 -1.49 12.65
CA GLU A 63 -9.99 -2.25 11.42
C GLU A 63 -11.31 -2.51 10.69
N PRO A 64 -11.30 -2.53 9.34
CA PRO A 64 -10.20 -2.12 8.47
C PRO A 64 -10.01 -0.59 8.53
N ALA A 65 -8.78 -0.11 8.27
CA ALA A 65 -8.42 1.30 8.39
C ALA A 65 -8.47 2.02 7.04
N THR A 66 -8.97 3.26 7.04
CA THR A 66 -8.97 4.14 5.86
C THR A 66 -7.57 4.60 5.47
N SER A 67 -7.37 5.00 4.21
CA SER A 67 -6.08 5.55 3.75
C SER A 67 -5.64 6.75 4.60
N LYS A 68 -6.58 7.58 5.07
CA LYS A 68 -6.32 8.70 5.96
C LYS A 68 -5.75 8.27 7.31
N GLN A 69 -6.36 7.27 7.95
CA GLN A 69 -5.88 6.74 9.23
C GLN A 69 -4.49 6.11 9.10
N VAL A 70 -4.28 5.31 8.05
CA VAL A 70 -2.98 4.70 7.76
C VAL A 70 -1.93 5.79 7.52
N THR A 71 -2.22 6.78 6.66
CA THR A 71 -1.29 7.88 6.35
C THR A 71 -0.93 8.68 7.61
N PHE A 72 -1.92 9.02 8.44
CA PHE A 72 -1.69 9.73 9.70
C PHE A 72 -0.73 8.95 10.59
N LEU A 73 -1.00 7.67 10.80
CA LEU A 73 -0.22 6.84 11.70
C LEU A 73 1.19 6.54 11.16
N MET A 74 1.33 6.33 9.86
CA MET A 74 2.65 6.21 9.22
C MET A 74 3.52 7.43 9.47
N ASN A 75 2.97 8.65 9.33
CA ASN A 75 3.70 9.89 9.61
C ASN A 75 4.08 10.03 11.10
N GLU A 76 3.18 9.64 12.02
CA GLU A 76 3.47 9.66 13.45
C GLU A 76 4.59 8.67 13.83
N ILE A 77 4.58 7.46 13.24
CA ILE A 77 5.64 6.48 13.43
C ILE A 77 6.96 7.01 12.89
N ALA A 78 6.99 7.53 11.66
CA ALA A 78 8.19 8.10 11.04
C ALA A 78 8.80 9.21 11.89
N LYS A 79 7.96 10.12 12.42
CA LYS A 79 8.39 11.20 13.31
C LYS A 79 9.02 10.71 14.61
N ARG A 80 8.48 9.63 15.20
CA ARG A 80 8.99 9.04 16.46
C ARG A 80 10.17 8.08 16.24
N ARG A 81 10.39 7.64 15.00
CA ARG A 81 11.41 6.66 14.58
C ARG A 81 12.25 7.22 13.43
N PRO A 82 13.02 8.32 13.65
CA PRO A 82 13.83 8.93 12.60
C PRO A 82 14.92 8.00 12.04
N SER A 83 15.27 6.92 12.77
CA SER A 83 16.20 5.88 12.31
C SER A 83 15.71 5.09 11.09
N GLU A 84 14.41 5.12 10.78
CA GLU A 84 13.88 4.54 9.53
C GLU A 84 14.26 5.37 8.29
N GLY A 85 14.77 6.59 8.46
CA GLY A 85 15.30 7.41 7.36
C GLY A 85 14.23 7.98 6.43
N ILE A 86 12.98 8.11 6.90
CA ILE A 86 11.90 8.78 6.16
C ILE A 86 11.80 10.23 6.64
N ASP A 87 12.30 11.14 5.80
CA ASP A 87 12.38 12.58 6.03
C ASP A 87 11.22 13.37 5.40
N LYS A 88 10.58 12.77 4.38
CA LYS A 88 9.45 13.37 3.66
C LYS A 88 8.11 12.95 4.26
N LYS A 89 7.13 13.86 4.12
CA LYS A 89 5.75 13.58 4.50
C LYS A 89 5.19 12.44 3.65
N ILE A 90 4.71 11.40 4.33
CA ILE A 90 4.09 10.22 3.71
C ILE A 90 2.68 10.59 3.24
N THR A 91 2.32 10.14 2.04
CA THR A 91 1.04 10.37 1.37
C THR A 91 0.37 9.05 0.99
N GLY A 92 -0.88 9.10 0.51
CA GLY A 92 -1.57 7.90 0.01
C GLY A 92 -0.86 7.20 -1.15
N ARG A 93 -0.11 7.94 -1.97
CA ARG A 93 0.73 7.35 -3.03
C ARG A 93 1.82 6.46 -2.45
N ASP A 94 2.37 6.82 -1.31
CA ASP A 94 3.41 6.05 -0.63
C ASP A 94 2.84 4.76 -0.02
N ILE A 95 1.57 4.75 0.40
CA ILE A 95 0.86 3.51 0.78
C ILE A 95 0.79 2.56 -0.42
N ALA A 96 0.33 3.06 -1.57
CA ALA A 96 0.23 2.26 -2.79
C ALA A 96 1.62 1.72 -3.22
N GLY A 97 2.65 2.56 -3.18
CA GLY A 97 4.03 2.17 -3.49
C GLY A 97 4.59 1.11 -2.53
N ALA A 98 4.39 1.28 -1.22
CA ALA A 98 4.82 0.30 -0.22
C ALA A 98 4.13 -1.05 -0.43
N ARG A 99 2.81 -1.06 -0.67
CA ARG A 99 2.04 -2.28 -0.96
C ARG A 99 2.46 -2.95 -2.26
N ALA A 100 2.61 -2.17 -3.34
CA ALA A 100 3.09 -2.70 -4.62
C ALA A 100 4.47 -3.34 -4.45
N GLY A 101 5.37 -2.73 -3.68
CA GLY A 101 6.68 -3.31 -3.37
C GLY A 101 6.60 -4.63 -2.59
N LEU A 102 5.70 -4.74 -1.60
CA LEU A 102 5.46 -6.01 -0.89
C LEU A 102 4.94 -7.08 -1.86
N LYS A 103 3.92 -6.72 -2.65
CA LYS A 103 3.32 -7.58 -3.67
C LYS A 103 4.35 -8.11 -4.68
N MET A 104 5.20 -7.23 -5.23
CA MET A 104 6.25 -7.62 -6.17
C MET A 104 7.31 -8.52 -5.53
N ARG A 105 7.63 -8.34 -4.24
CA ARG A 105 8.60 -9.19 -3.53
C ARG A 105 8.04 -10.58 -3.21
N ARG A 106 6.74 -10.72 -2.94
CA ARG A 106 6.12 -12.01 -2.62
C ARG A 106 5.80 -12.85 -3.85
N LYS A 107 5.51 -12.24 -5.00
CA LYS A 107 5.12 -12.95 -6.24
C LYS A 107 6.10 -14.07 -6.64
N PRO A 108 7.43 -13.83 -6.71
CA PRO A 108 8.39 -14.89 -7.04
C PRO A 108 8.43 -16.04 -6.03
N LEU A 109 7.98 -15.81 -4.79
CA LEU A 109 7.91 -16.80 -3.73
C LEU A 109 6.61 -17.61 -3.78
N LYS A 110 5.67 -17.25 -4.66
CA LYS A 110 4.32 -17.84 -4.76
C LYS A 110 3.56 -17.82 -3.43
N LYS A 111 3.81 -16.79 -2.62
CA LYS A 111 3.14 -16.59 -1.33
C LYS A 111 2.05 -15.55 -1.44
N GLU A 112 0.99 -15.74 -0.67
CA GLU A 112 -0.17 -14.86 -0.71
C GLU A 112 0.10 -13.46 -0.15
N ASP A 113 -0.79 -12.51 -0.46
CA ASP A 113 -0.74 -11.20 0.16
C ASP A 113 -1.10 -11.26 1.65
N ILE A 114 -0.36 -10.55 2.49
CA ILE A 114 -0.65 -10.43 3.92
C ILE A 114 -1.52 -9.19 4.23
N ILE A 115 -1.70 -8.28 3.26
CA ILE A 115 -2.49 -7.06 3.38
C ILE A 115 -3.75 -7.16 2.51
N GLU A 116 -4.90 -7.11 3.15
CA GLU A 116 -6.18 -6.93 2.47
C GLU A 116 -6.43 -5.46 2.17
N SER A 117 -7.04 -5.21 1.01
CA SER A 117 -7.59 -3.89 0.70
C SER A 117 -8.78 -3.99 -0.23
N SER A 118 -9.70 -3.04 -0.06
CA SER A 118 -10.80 -2.85 -1.00
C SER A 118 -11.24 -1.40 -1.00
N TRP A 119 -11.90 -0.98 -2.08
CA TRP A 119 -12.64 0.28 -2.05
C TRP A 119 -13.84 0.14 -1.11
N ASN A 120 -14.04 1.12 -0.23
CA ASN A 120 -15.22 1.18 0.63
C ASN A 120 -16.12 2.35 0.20
N HIS A 121 -17.34 2.04 -0.24
CA HIS A 121 -18.29 3.05 -0.72
C HIS A 121 -18.79 4.00 0.37
N ALA A 122 -18.89 3.55 1.62
CA ALA A 122 -19.35 4.38 2.73
C ALA A 122 -18.29 5.41 3.14
N GLU A 123 -17.04 4.98 3.25
CA GLU A 123 -15.89 5.84 3.57
C GLU A 123 -15.43 6.69 2.37
N ARG A 124 -15.84 6.31 1.15
CA ARG A 124 -15.35 6.87 -0.13
C ARG A 124 -13.82 6.88 -0.19
N ASP A 125 -13.23 5.79 0.29
CA ASP A 125 -11.80 5.63 0.46
C ASP A 125 -11.42 4.15 0.36
N TYR A 126 -10.15 3.88 0.09
CA TYR A 126 -9.59 2.55 0.26
C TYR A 126 -9.44 2.23 1.75
N ILE A 127 -9.80 1.01 2.10
CA ILE A 127 -9.62 0.44 3.44
C ILE A 127 -8.56 -0.66 3.40
N TYR A 128 -7.82 -0.81 4.48
CA TYR A 128 -6.66 -1.70 4.60
C TYR A 128 -6.67 -2.46 5.92
N LYS A 129 -6.22 -3.71 5.90
CA LYS A 129 -6.07 -4.54 7.10
C LYS A 129 -4.95 -5.57 6.88
N ILE A 130 -4.26 -5.96 7.95
CA ILE A 130 -3.47 -7.20 7.93
C ILE A 130 -4.44 -8.37 8.03
N LYS A 131 -4.30 -9.40 7.19
CA LYS A 131 -5.11 -10.62 7.30
C LYS A 131 -5.00 -11.20 8.71
N ASP A 132 -6.11 -11.73 9.22
CA ASP A 132 -6.19 -12.20 10.61
C ASP A 132 -5.14 -13.27 10.93
N ASP A 133 -4.89 -14.19 9.99
CA ASP A 133 -3.91 -15.28 10.12
C ASP A 133 -2.46 -14.78 10.36
N TYR A 134 -2.14 -13.56 9.93
CA TYR A 134 -0.80 -12.99 10.03
C TYR A 134 -0.68 -11.90 11.10
N LYS A 135 -1.81 -11.49 11.68
CA LYS A 135 -1.88 -10.29 12.52
C LYS A 135 -0.99 -10.37 13.75
N GLU A 136 -1.04 -11.48 14.49
CA GLU A 136 -0.20 -11.67 15.68
C GLU A 136 1.30 -11.68 15.33
N ILE A 137 1.67 -12.34 14.23
CA ILE A 137 3.06 -12.41 13.76
C ILE A 137 3.58 -11.01 13.43
N VAL A 138 2.79 -10.20 12.72
CA VAL A 138 3.16 -8.82 12.36
C VAL A 138 3.21 -7.93 13.60
N ILE A 139 2.29 -8.08 14.56
CA ILE A 139 2.31 -7.34 15.84
C ILE A 139 3.61 -7.61 16.60
N ASP A 140 3.94 -8.89 16.80
CA ASP A 140 5.14 -9.30 17.54
C ASP A 140 6.42 -8.79 16.85
N TRP A 141 6.46 -8.90 15.52
CA TRP A 141 7.57 -8.37 14.72
C TRP A 141 7.69 -6.84 14.86
N VAL A 142 6.59 -6.07 14.73
CA VAL A 142 6.59 -4.61 14.89
C VAL A 142 7.07 -4.18 16.29
N LYS A 143 6.68 -4.92 17.34
CA LYS A 143 7.17 -4.68 18.71
C LYS A 143 8.68 -4.97 18.81
N GLY A 144 9.14 -6.08 18.24
CA GLY A 144 10.57 -6.44 18.20
C GLY A 144 11.45 -5.43 17.45
N GLU A 145 10.93 -4.88 16.36
CA GLU A 145 11.56 -3.82 15.56
C GLU A 145 11.48 -2.43 16.19
N LYS A 146 10.89 -2.31 17.40
CA LYS A 146 10.68 -1.05 18.13
C LYS A 146 9.85 -0.03 17.34
N LEU A 147 9.00 -0.48 16.42
CA LEU A 147 8.12 0.38 15.61
C LEU A 147 6.77 0.66 16.29
N TRP A 148 6.52 0.03 17.44
CA TRP A 148 5.36 0.32 18.28
C TRP A 148 5.49 1.72 18.93
N ILE A 149 4.44 2.53 18.80
CA ILE A 149 4.38 3.92 19.29
C ILE A 149 3.16 4.22 20.16
N LYS A 150 2.20 3.29 20.27
CA LYS A 150 1.12 3.37 21.26
C LYS A 150 1.71 3.05 22.63
N GLU A 151 1.37 3.85 23.65
CA GLU A 151 1.77 3.53 25.02
C GLU A 151 1.19 2.18 25.40
N VAL A 152 2.05 1.31 25.95
CA VAL A 152 1.59 0.07 26.60
C VAL A 152 1.04 0.54 27.93
N GLY A 153 -0.30 0.62 28.02
CA GLY A 153 -0.99 0.93 29.27
C GLY A 153 -0.73 -0.12 30.34
#